data_AF-A0A3C0SVI6-F1
#
_entry.id   AF-A0A3C0SVI6-F1
#
_cell.length_a   1.000
_cell.length_b   1.000
_cell.length_c   1.000
_cell.angle_alpha   90.00
_cell.angle_beta   90.00
_cell.angle_gamma   90.00
#
_symmetry.space_group_name_H-M   'P 1'
#
loop_
_entity.id
_entity.type
_entity.pdbx_description
1 polymer ?
#
loop_
_entity_poly.entity_id
_entity_poly.type
_entity_poly.pdbx_seq_one_letter_code
_entity_poly.pdbx_strand_id
1 'polypeptide(L)'
;MSKSHHYEEDDMNQHRQLTVLEASSIVMGSGVGGGIMAVPFLASLSGFAPFILILISAYAFNLIIHLMLVEVMFRDGGDNQIVELIRRYVFRGRIGLVLLQIFFAILLLSFLANLSAYLQGSGEILSGITGLPAPLTRILLYLLSSAIVFFGLKNVGVF
;
A
#
# COMPACT_ATOMS: atom_id res chain seq x y z
N MET A 1 24.41 -22.39 -37.82
CA MET A 1 24.77 -21.96 -36.45
C MET A 1 24.08 -20.63 -36.16
N SER A 2 22.74 -20.63 -36.15
CA SER A 2 21.89 -19.42 -36.20
C SER A 2 20.54 -19.67 -35.54
N LYS A 3 20.54 -20.24 -34.34
CA LYS A 3 19.33 -20.46 -33.53
C LYS A 3 19.52 -20.27 -32.01
N SER A 4 20.69 -19.83 -31.56
CA SER A 4 20.94 -19.59 -30.12
C SER A 4 20.90 -18.12 -29.71
N HIS A 5 20.97 -17.17 -30.65
CA HIS A 5 20.96 -15.73 -30.33
C HIS A 5 19.57 -15.09 -30.28
N HIS A 6 18.51 -15.85 -30.57
CA HIS A 6 17.13 -15.32 -30.52
C HIS A 6 16.38 -15.64 -29.22
N TYR A 7 17.04 -16.26 -28.24
CA TYR A 7 16.43 -16.66 -26.97
C TYR A 7 16.89 -15.82 -25.76
N GLU A 8 17.85 -14.91 -25.91
CA GLU A 8 18.35 -14.06 -24.81
C GLU A 8 17.75 -12.64 -24.79
N GLU A 9 17.09 -12.18 -25.85
CA GLU A 9 16.48 -10.84 -25.90
C GLU A 9 15.02 -10.80 -25.41
N ASP A 10 14.35 -11.94 -25.24
CA ASP A 10 12.93 -11.99 -24.84
C ASP A 10 12.72 -11.98 -23.31
N ASP A 11 13.80 -12.10 -22.52
CA ASP A 11 13.73 -12.21 -21.05
C ASP A 11 14.04 -10.89 -20.31
N MET A 12 14.20 -9.78 -21.04
CA MET A 12 14.61 -8.48 -20.50
C MET A 12 13.49 -7.42 -20.42
N ASN A 13 12.24 -7.77 -20.76
CA ASN A 13 11.09 -6.85 -20.69
C ASN A 13 9.76 -7.53 -20.32
N GLN A 14 9.78 -8.67 -19.63
CA GLN A 14 8.53 -9.30 -19.20
C GLN A 14 8.01 -8.59 -17.94
N HIS A 15 7.26 -7.49 -18.11
CA HIS A 15 6.40 -6.96 -17.06
C HIS A 15 5.42 -8.08 -16.67
N ARG A 16 5.73 -8.80 -15.58
CA ARG A 16 4.93 -9.94 -15.11
C ARG A 16 3.52 -9.43 -14.81
N GLN A 17 2.58 -9.74 -15.70
CA GLN A 17 1.19 -9.41 -15.49
C GLN A 17 0.68 -10.24 -14.31
N LEU A 18 0.25 -9.55 -13.26
CA LEU A 18 -0.31 -10.20 -12.08
C LEU A 18 -1.66 -10.81 -12.44
N THR A 19 -1.87 -12.04 -12.01
CA THR A 19 -3.20 -12.64 -12.10
C THR A 19 -4.16 -11.89 -11.18
N VAL A 20 -5.45 -11.85 -11.50
CA VAL A 20 -6.49 -11.23 -10.65
C VAL A 20 -6.44 -11.73 -9.19
N LEU A 21 -6.08 -13.00 -9.00
CA LEU A 21 -5.88 -13.58 -7.67
C LEU A 21 -4.62 -13.05 -6.97
N GLU A 22 -3.50 -12.91 -7.68
CA GLU A 22 -2.28 -12.32 -7.13
C GLU A 22 -2.52 -10.86 -6.76
N ALA A 23 -3.10 -10.07 -7.67
CA ALA A 23 -3.40 -8.66 -7.44
C ALA A 23 -4.39 -8.46 -6.28
N SER A 24 -5.48 -9.24 -6.23
CA SER A 24 -6.45 -9.16 -5.14
C SER A 24 -5.84 -9.60 -3.80
N SER A 25 -4.95 -10.60 -3.78
CA SER A 25 -4.25 -11.01 -2.56
C SER A 25 -3.34 -9.92 -2.00
N ILE A 26 -2.67 -9.15 -2.85
CA ILE A 26 -1.82 -8.03 -2.42
C ILE A 26 -2.68 -6.92 -1.80
N VAL A 27 -3.78 -6.54 -2.47
CA VAL A 27 -4.70 -5.51 -1.97
C VAL A 27 -5.37 -5.95 -0.67
N MET A 28 -5.85 -7.19 -0.62
CA MET A 28 -6.47 -7.77 0.58
C MET A 28 -5.47 -7.82 1.74
N GLY A 29 -4.23 -8.27 1.50
CA GLY A 29 -3.19 -8.32 2.53
C GLY A 29 -2.91 -6.95 3.16
N SER A 30 -2.82 -5.90 2.34
CA SER A 30 -2.63 -4.54 2.82
C SER A 30 -3.84 -3.99 3.59
N GLY A 31 -5.07 -4.35 3.21
CA GLY A 31 -6.27 -3.89 3.91
C GLY A 31 -6.50 -4.61 5.24
N VAL A 32 -6.37 -5.93 5.22
CA VAL A 32 -6.63 -6.81 6.38
C VAL A 32 -5.64 -6.57 7.51
N GLY A 33 -4.35 -6.38 7.20
CA GLY A 33 -3.32 -6.14 8.22
C GLY A 33 -3.63 -4.94 9.10
N GLY A 34 -4.04 -3.83 8.49
CA GLY A 34 -4.37 -2.59 9.21
C GLY A 34 -5.71 -2.70 9.92
N GLY A 35 -6.70 -3.35 9.29
CA GLY A 35 -8.01 -3.57 9.88
C GLY A 35 -7.95 -4.40 11.17
N ILE A 36 -7.23 -5.53 11.16
CA ILE A 36 -7.12 -6.40 12.35
C ILE A 36 -6.46 -5.67 13.53
N MET A 37 -5.50 -4.79 13.26
CA MET A 37 -4.85 -4.00 14.32
C MET A 37 -5.71 -2.82 14.79
N ALA A 38 -6.46 -2.18 13.89
CA ALA A 38 -7.26 -0.98 14.22
C ALA A 38 -8.62 -1.32 14.87
N VAL A 39 -9.23 -2.45 14.52
CA VAL A 39 -10.57 -2.84 15.00
C VAL A 39 -10.65 -2.93 16.54
N PRO A 40 -9.74 -3.60 17.25
CA PRO A 40 -9.78 -3.66 18.71
C PRO A 40 -9.66 -2.29 19.36
N PHE A 41 -8.79 -1.43 18.82
CA PHE A 41 -8.59 -0.07 19.30
C PHE A 41 -9.87 0.76 19.16
N LEU A 42 -10.49 0.78 17.98
CA LEU A 42 -11.74 1.52 17.75
C LEU A 42 -12.91 0.97 18.57
N ALA A 43 -13.01 -0.36 18.68
CA ALA A 43 -14.05 -1.01 19.48
C ALA A 43 -13.93 -0.67 20.97
N SER A 44 -12.70 -0.55 21.50
CA SER A 44 -12.45 -0.16 22.90
C SER A 44 -12.89 1.26 23.25
N LEU A 45 -12.92 2.16 22.27
CA LEU A 45 -13.24 3.58 22.48
C LEU A 45 -14.73 3.90 22.36
N SER A 46 -15.42 3.24 21.41
CA SER A 46 -16.77 3.64 21.00
C SER A 46 -17.86 2.70 21.56
N GLY A 47 -17.53 1.46 21.93
CA GLY A 47 -18.53 0.46 22.28
C GLY A 47 -19.16 -0.18 21.04
N PHE A 48 -19.85 -1.31 21.21
CA PHE A 48 -20.20 -2.21 20.10
C PHE A 48 -21.16 -1.60 19.05
N ALA A 49 -22.26 -0.98 19.49
CA ALA A 49 -23.27 -0.44 18.58
C ALA A 49 -22.77 0.72 17.68
N PRO A 50 -22.16 1.79 18.21
CA PRO A 50 -21.63 2.86 17.37
C PRO A 50 -20.42 2.42 16.53
N PHE A 51 -19.63 1.46 17.01
CA PHE A 51 -18.55 0.86 16.22
C PHE A 51 -19.07 0.22 14.92
N ILE A 52 -20.15 -0.56 14.99
CA ILE A 52 -20.76 -1.19 13.80
C ILE A 52 -21.32 -0.13 12.83
N LEU A 53 -21.95 0.92 13.35
CA LEU A 53 -22.47 2.01 12.49
C LEU A 53 -21.34 2.73 11.74
N ILE A 54 -20.24 3.04 12.43
CA ILE A 54 -19.06 3.65 11.81
C ILE A 54 -18.48 2.72 10.75
N LEU A 55 -18.39 1.42 11.03
CA LEU A 55 -17.83 0.44 10.10
C LEU A 55 -18.66 0.30 8.83
N ILE A 56 -19.99 0.21 8.94
CA ILE A 56 -20.91 0.16 7.80
C ILE A 56 -20.82 1.45 6.98
N SER A 57 -20.83 2.61 7.65
CA SER A 57 -20.75 3.91 6.98
C SER A 57 -19.42 4.09 6.25
N ALA A 58 -18.29 3.81 6.92
CA ALA A 58 -16.96 3.89 6.33
C ALA A 58 -16.80 2.93 5.15
N TYR A 59 -17.34 1.71 5.25
CA TYR A 59 -17.34 0.76 4.14
C TYR A 59 -18.14 1.27 2.94
N ALA A 60 -19.34 1.83 3.16
CA ALA A 60 -20.14 2.40 2.07
C ALA A 60 -19.43 3.55 1.35
N PHE A 61 -18.83 4.49 2.10
CA PHE A 61 -18.04 5.57 1.50
C PHE A 61 -16.80 5.05 0.77
N ASN A 62 -16.09 4.08 1.34
CA ASN A 62 -14.91 3.47 0.72
C ASN A 62 -15.27 2.80 -0.62
N LEU A 63 -16.38 2.07 -0.64
CA LEU A 63 -16.88 1.39 -1.84
C LEU A 63 -17.24 2.40 -2.95
N ILE A 64 -17.92 3.50 -2.62
CA ILE A 64 -18.23 4.57 -3.59
C ILE A 64 -16.93 5.14 -4.18
N ILE A 65 -15.93 5.45 -3.34
CA ILE A 65 -14.65 6.00 -3.80
C ILE A 65 -13.92 5.00 -4.72
N HIS A 66 -13.90 3.72 -4.37
CA HIS A 66 -13.27 2.69 -5.20
C HIS A 66 -13.99 2.47 -6.53
N LEU A 67 -15.32 2.52 -6.55
CA LEU A 67 -16.10 2.47 -7.79
C LEU A 67 -15.81 3.66 -8.70
N MET A 68 -15.76 4.88 -8.14
CA MET A 68 -15.36 6.07 -8.89
C MET A 68 -13.95 5.94 -9.45
N LEU A 69 -13.00 5.42 -8.66
CA LEU A 69 -11.63 5.21 -9.11
C LEU A 69 -11.56 4.21 -10.27
N VAL A 70 -12.29 3.09 -10.17
CA VAL A 70 -12.37 2.07 -11.22
C VAL A 70 -12.93 2.65 -12.52
N GLU A 71 -14.00 3.45 -12.46
CA GLU A 71 -14.57 4.10 -13.64
C GLU A 71 -13.55 5.00 -14.36
N VAL A 72 -12.81 5.83 -13.60
CA VAL A 72 -11.78 6.70 -14.20
C VAL A 72 -10.63 5.88 -14.78
N MET A 73 -10.23 4.78 -14.12
CA MET A 73 -9.17 3.89 -14.61
C MET A 73 -9.55 3.20 -15.92
N PHE A 74 -10.77 2.68 -16.04
CA PHE A 74 -11.27 2.07 -17.28
C PHE A 74 -11.36 3.08 -18.43
N ARG A 75 -11.67 4.34 -18.12
CA ARG A 75 -11.78 5.40 -19.13
C ARG A 75 -10.42 5.81 -19.72
N ASP A 76 -9.34 5.74 -18.93
CA ASP A 76 -7.99 6.17 -19.33
C ASP A 76 -7.06 5.00 -19.74
N GLY A 77 -7.56 3.76 -19.76
CA GLY A 77 -6.83 2.59 -20.29
C GLY A 77 -6.09 1.74 -19.24
N GLY A 78 -6.42 1.82 -17.96
CA GLY A 78 -6.03 0.84 -16.92
C GLY A 78 -4.59 0.91 -16.38
N ASP A 79 -3.63 1.42 -17.15
CA ASP A 79 -2.19 1.35 -16.79
C ASP A 79 -1.64 2.61 -16.09
N ASN A 80 -2.48 3.65 -15.92
CA ASN A 80 -2.03 4.91 -15.36
C ASN A 80 -1.99 4.85 -13.82
N GLN A 81 -0.88 5.32 -13.24
CA GLN A 81 -0.81 5.53 -11.79
C GLN A 81 -1.90 6.52 -11.35
N ILE A 82 -2.49 6.29 -10.17
CA ILE A 82 -3.53 7.17 -9.58
C ILE A 82 -3.05 8.63 -9.56
N VAL A 83 -1.77 8.86 -9.27
CA VAL A 83 -1.16 10.20 -9.25
C VAL A 83 -1.20 10.86 -10.63
N GLU A 84 -0.99 10.11 -11.71
CA GLU A 84 -1.06 10.62 -13.08
C GLU A 84 -2.52 10.91 -13.48
N LEU A 85 -3.46 10.07 -13.05
CA LEU A 85 -4.90 10.34 -13.23
C LEU A 85 -5.33 11.63 -12.53
N ILE A 86 -4.92 11.83 -11.28
CA ILE A 86 -5.22 13.04 -10.50
C ILE A 86 -4.62 14.27 -11.19
N ARG A 87 -3.39 14.16 -11.71
CA ARG A 87 -2.77 15.23 -12.50
C ARG A 87 -3.60 15.58 -13.73
N ARG A 88 -4.09 14.59 -14.49
CA ARG A 88 -4.88 14.81 -15.72
C ARG A 88 -6.28 15.38 -15.46
N TYR A 89 -6.95 14.88 -14.41
CA TYR A 89 -8.37 15.17 -14.16
C TYR A 89 -8.60 16.30 -13.15
N VAL A 90 -7.77 16.44 -12.13
CA VAL A 90 -8.00 17.36 -11.00
C VAL A 90 -7.07 18.58 -11.08
N PHE A 91 -5.79 18.38 -11.40
CA PHE A 91 -4.77 19.43 -11.31
C PHE A 91 -4.26 19.91 -12.68
N ARG A 92 -5.05 20.76 -13.35
CA ARG A 92 -4.67 21.37 -14.64
C ARG A 92 -3.87 22.67 -14.48
N GLY A 93 -2.87 22.88 -15.34
CA GLY A 93 -2.08 24.12 -15.43
C GLY A 93 -0.83 24.17 -14.54
N ARG A 94 -0.13 25.33 -14.52
CA ARG A 94 1.12 25.53 -13.77
C ARG A 94 0.96 25.37 -12.24
N ILE A 95 -0.19 25.77 -11.70
CA ILE A 95 -0.54 25.58 -10.28
C ILE A 95 -0.77 24.09 -9.98
N GLY A 96 -1.28 23.33 -10.96
CA GLY A 96 -1.52 21.90 -10.81
C GLY A 96 -0.26 21.09 -10.52
N LEU A 97 0.91 21.53 -11.00
CA LEU A 97 2.19 20.87 -10.68
C LEU A 97 2.55 21.03 -9.20
N VAL A 98 2.33 22.22 -8.62
CA VAL A 98 2.59 22.47 -7.19
C VAL A 98 1.61 21.67 -6.33
N LEU A 99 0.33 21.64 -6.70
CA LEU A 99 -0.68 20.85 -6.00
C LEU A 99 -0.37 19.35 -6.06
N LEU A 100 0.14 18.86 -7.19
CA LEU A 100 0.58 17.47 -7.33
C LEU A 100 1.76 17.14 -6.41
N GLN A 101 2.74 18.05 -6.30
CA GLN A 101 3.87 17.87 -5.36
C GLN A 101 3.40 17.84 -3.91
N ILE A 102 2.48 18.74 -3.52
CA ILE A 102 1.88 18.75 -2.18
C ILE A 102 1.11 17.45 -1.94
N PHE A 103 0.30 17.01 -2.89
CA PHE A 103 -0.44 15.76 -2.80
C PHE A 103 0.50 14.56 -2.65
N PHE A 104 1.58 14.51 -3.43
CA PHE A 104 2.61 13.49 -3.31
C PHE A 104 3.30 13.52 -1.93
N ALA A 105 3.58 14.71 -1.39
CA ALA A 105 4.13 14.86 -0.05
C ALA A 105 3.18 14.35 1.05
N ILE A 106 1.87 14.62 0.91
CA ILE A 106 0.84 14.10 1.83
C ILE A 106 0.74 12.58 1.71
N LEU A 107 0.80 12.02 0.49
CA LEU A 107 0.83 10.58 0.28
C LEU A 107 2.05 9.93 0.93
N LEU A 108 3.24 10.51 0.75
CA LEU A 108 4.46 10.03 1.39
C LEU A 108 4.35 10.08 2.92
N LEU A 109 3.82 11.17 3.47
CA LEU A 109 3.60 11.31 4.91
C LEU A 109 2.60 10.27 5.42
N SER A 110 1.52 10.02 4.66
CA SER A 110 0.50 9.02 4.98
C SER A 110 1.08 7.61 4.97
N PHE A 111 1.96 7.32 4.00
CA PHE A 111 2.69 6.06 3.93
C PHE A 111 3.61 5.86 5.15
N LEU A 112 4.38 6.89 5.54
CA LEU A 112 5.25 6.83 6.72
C LEU A 112 4.45 6.67 8.03
N ALA A 113 3.34 7.40 8.17
CA ALA A 113 2.46 7.28 9.31
C ALA A 113 1.85 5.87 9.41
N ASN A 114 1.40 5.33 8.27
CA ASN A 114 0.88 3.97 8.20
C ASN A 114 1.97 2.94 8.56
N LEU A 115 3.17 3.06 7.98
CA LEU A 115 4.30 2.17 8.30
C LEU A 115 4.64 2.21 9.81
N SER A 116 4.65 3.40 10.41
CA SER A 116 4.88 3.57 11.85
C SER A 116 3.81 2.89 12.70
N ALA A 117 2.53 3.03 12.33
CA ALA A 117 1.43 2.36 13.04
C ALA A 117 1.55 0.83 12.96
N TYR A 118 1.92 0.30 11.79
CA TYR A 118 2.16 -1.14 11.61
C TYR A 118 3.34 -1.63 12.43
N LEU A 119 4.45 -0.89 12.49
CA LEU A 119 5.60 -1.25 13.33
C LEU A 119 5.23 -1.21 14.82
N GLN A 120 4.43 -0.24 15.24
CA GLN A 120 3.99 -0.11 16.62
C GLN A 120 3.07 -1.26 17.02
N GLY A 121 2.03 -1.54 16.24
CA GLY A 121 1.09 -2.64 16.50
C GLY A 121 1.78 -4.00 16.43
N SER A 122 2.59 -4.25 15.40
CA SER A 122 3.33 -5.51 15.25
C SER A 122 4.36 -5.71 16.36
N GLY A 123 5.05 -4.65 16.78
CA GLY A 123 6.02 -4.69 17.87
C GLY A 123 5.41 -5.00 19.22
N GLU A 124 4.22 -4.48 19.49
CA GLU A 124 3.45 -4.81 20.70
C GLU A 124 3.01 -6.26 20.70
N ILE A 125 2.44 -6.75 19.60
CA ILE A 125 2.06 -8.16 19.44
C ILE A 125 3.27 -9.07 19.66
N LEU A 126 4.40 -8.76 19.02
CA LEU A 126 5.62 -9.55 19.15
C LEU A 126 6.19 -9.52 20.58
N SER A 127 6.13 -8.38 21.26
CA SER A 127 6.54 -8.27 22.66
C SER A 127 5.66 -9.10 23.59
N GLY A 128 4.35 -9.14 23.32
CA GLY A 128 3.39 -9.95 24.09
C GLY A 128 3.63 -11.45 23.94
N ILE A 129 4.08 -11.90 22.76
CA ILE A 129 4.35 -13.33 22.50
C ILE A 129 5.73 -13.74 23.02
N THR A 130 6.76 -12.90 22.84
CA THR A 130 8.15 -13.25 23.17
C THR A 130 8.56 -12.86 24.59
N GLY A 131 7.79 -12.01 25.27
CA GLY A 131 8.15 -11.44 26.57
C GLY A 131 9.31 -10.43 26.52
N LEU A 132 9.82 -10.10 25.33
CA LEU A 132 10.90 -9.13 25.15
C LEU A 132 10.40 -7.70 25.33
N PRO A 133 11.27 -6.76 25.77
CA PRO A 133 10.87 -5.36 25.93
C PRO A 133 10.46 -4.74 24.59
N ALA A 134 9.33 -4.02 24.59
CA ALA A 134 8.74 -3.36 23.42
C ALA A 134 9.71 -2.54 22.53
N PRO A 135 10.69 -1.76 23.05
CA PRO A 135 11.63 -1.08 22.17
C PRO A 135 12.53 -2.05 21.39
N LEU A 136 12.89 -3.20 21.97
CA LEU A 136 13.76 -4.18 21.32
C LEU A 136 13.02 -4.91 20.19
N THR A 137 11.77 -5.30 20.40
CA THR A 137 10.95 -5.96 19.36
C THR A 137 10.69 -5.04 18.18
N ARG A 138 10.43 -3.74 18.44
CA ARG A 138 10.27 -2.72 17.40
C ARG A 138 11.55 -2.52 16.58
N ILE A 139 12.72 -2.42 17.22
CA ILE A 139 14.02 -2.31 16.54
C ILE A 139 14.29 -3.54 15.68
N LEU A 140 14.03 -4.75 16.21
CA LEU A 140 14.25 -5.99 15.47
C LEU A 140 13.35 -6.07 14.23
N LEU A 141 12.07 -5.74 14.38
CA LEU A 141 11.12 -5.70 13.25
C LEU A 141 11.50 -4.66 12.21
N TYR A 142 11.94 -3.48 12.64
CA TYR A 142 12.44 -2.44 11.73
C TYR A 142 13.67 -2.93 10.94
N LEU A 143 14.65 -3.53 11.63
CA LEU A 143 15.87 -4.03 11.00
C LEU A 143 15.57 -5.14 9.99
N LEU A 144 14.67 -6.07 10.35
CA LEU A 144 14.22 -7.13 9.45
C LEU A 144 13.48 -6.57 8.23
N SER A 145 12.54 -5.64 8.45
CA SER A 145 11.76 -5.02 7.38
C SER A 145 12.64 -4.21 6.43
N SER A 146 13.58 -3.43 6.98
CA SER A 146 14.56 -2.66 6.21
C SER A 146 15.48 -3.57 5.40
N ALA A 147 15.92 -4.71 5.96
CA ALA A 147 16.71 -5.68 5.22
C ALA A 147 15.94 -6.25 4.02
N ILE A 148 14.68 -6.64 4.21
CA ILE A 148 13.83 -7.15 3.11
C ILE A 148 13.67 -6.09 2.01
N VAL A 149 13.41 -4.83 2.38
CA VAL A 149 13.31 -3.74 1.41
C VAL A 149 14.64 -3.50 0.70
N PHE A 150 15.76 -3.51 1.42
CA PHE A 150 17.10 -3.32 0.84
C PHE A 150 17.44 -4.41 -0.18
N PHE A 151 17.23 -5.68 0.18
CA PHE A 151 17.44 -6.80 -0.76
C PHE A 151 16.42 -6.79 -1.91
N GLY A 152 15.18 -6.38 -1.67
CA GLY A 152 14.17 -6.22 -2.70
C GLY A 152 14.55 -5.16 -3.73
N LEU A 153 15.00 -3.99 -3.27
CA LEU A 153 15.44 -2.90 -4.16
C LEU A 153 16.67 -3.30 -4.99
N LYS A 154 17.60 -4.06 -4.41
CA LYS A 154 18.75 -4.62 -5.13
C LYS A 154 18.32 -5.54 -6.28
N ASN A 155 17.30 -6.39 -6.05
CA ASN A 155 16.82 -7.32 -7.08
C ASN A 155 15.98 -6.64 -8.18
N VAL A 156 15.48 -5.42 -7.95
CA VAL A 156 14.73 -4.62 -8.92
C VAL A 156 15.66 -3.75 -9.79
N GLY A 157 16.98 -3.78 -9.56
CA GLY A 157 17.96 -3.06 -10.38
C GLY A 157 17.99 -1.55 -10.14
N VAL A 158 17.44 -1.08 -9.01
CA VAL A 158 17.54 0.32 -8.58
C VAL A 158 18.93 0.64 -7.99
N PHE A 159 19.75 -0.40 -7.76
CA PHE A 159 21.16 -0.33 -7.36
C PHE A 159 22.00 -1.42 -8.05
#